data_AF-A0A6N9UI74-F1
#
_entry.id   AF-A0A6N9UI74-F1
#
_cell.length_a   1.000
_cell.length_b   1.000
_cell.length_c   1.000
_cell.angle_alpha   90.00
_cell.angle_beta   90.00
_cell.angle_gamma   90.00
#
_symmetry.space_group_name_H-M   'P 1'
#
loop_
_entity.id
_entity.type
_entity.pdbx_description
1 polymer ?
#
loop_
_entity_poly.entity_id
_entity_poly.type
_entity_poly.pdbx_seq_one_letter_code
_entity_poly.pdbx_strand_id
1 'polypeptide(L)'
;MHTQRAHAEHVIAAGGHYLLVVKARPAQLAELVQNHWSVEALHHVGDGTFGEDTSRVRTGTAPRAVATLRNLAVGMCQTGWTNIAAAADHYRSRPHHATAMLRLTAWERIAPGCGRCRGR
;
A
#
# COMPACT_ATOMS: atom_id res chain seq x y z
N MET A 1 -5.46 -7.75 44.38
CA MET A 1 -5.48 -6.74 43.31
C MET A 1 -4.60 -7.27 42.17
N HIS A 2 -5.17 -8.07 41.27
CA HIS A 2 -4.41 -8.73 40.20
C HIS A 2 -4.10 -7.71 39.12
N THR A 3 -2.86 -7.26 39.13
CA THR A 3 -2.38 -6.23 38.23
C THR A 3 -2.12 -6.85 36.86
N GLN A 4 -2.09 -6.00 35.83
CA GLN A 4 -2.03 -6.28 34.39
C GLN A 4 -1.10 -7.43 33.95
N ARG A 5 -0.14 -7.82 34.78
CA ARG A 5 0.78 -8.94 34.59
C ARG A 5 0.09 -10.29 34.42
N ALA A 6 -0.88 -10.65 35.27
CA ALA A 6 -1.56 -11.95 35.17
C ALA A 6 -2.39 -12.07 33.87
N HIS A 7 -2.94 -10.94 33.40
CA HIS A 7 -3.69 -10.91 32.14
C HIS A 7 -2.77 -10.99 30.93
N ALA A 8 -1.61 -10.33 30.97
CA ALA A 8 -0.59 -10.45 29.94
C ALA A 8 -0.05 -11.89 29.83
N GLU A 9 0.23 -12.55 30.97
CA GLU A 9 0.68 -13.94 31.02
C GLU A 9 -0.35 -14.89 30.40
N HIS A 10 -1.65 -14.68 30.65
CA HIS A 10 -2.71 -15.46 30.02
C HIS A 10 -2.76 -15.29 28.49
N VAL A 11 -2.68 -14.05 28.00
CA VAL A 11 -2.72 -13.75 26.55
C VAL A 11 -1.52 -14.38 25.84
N ILE A 12 -0.32 -14.29 26.41
CA ILE A 12 0.88 -14.91 25.84
C ILE A 12 0.76 -16.44 25.85
N ALA A 13 0.28 -17.03 26.96
CA ALA A 13 0.08 -18.47 27.06
C ALA A 13 -0.98 -19.00 26.07
N ALA A 14 -1.97 -18.17 25.72
CA ALA A 14 -2.96 -18.47 24.69
C ALA A 14 -2.43 -18.28 23.26
N GLY A 15 -1.15 -17.92 23.07
CA GLY A 15 -0.53 -17.71 21.76
C GLY A 15 -0.69 -16.30 21.19
N GLY A 16 -1.07 -15.31 22.01
CA GLY A 16 -1.17 -13.92 21.59
C GLY A 16 0.20 -13.34 21.23
N HIS A 17 0.34 -12.87 19.98
CA HIS A 17 1.60 -12.33 19.45
C HIS A 17 1.89 -10.89 19.87
N TYR A 18 0.85 -10.13 20.24
CA TYR A 18 0.96 -8.71 20.57
C TYR A 18 0.11 -8.38 21.79
N LEU A 19 0.65 -7.57 22.71
CA LEU A 19 -0.07 -7.04 23.86
C LEU A 19 -0.12 -5.51 23.77
N LEU A 20 -1.30 -4.96 23.49
CA LEU A 20 -1.53 -3.51 23.46
C LEU A 20 -2.30 -3.09 24.71
N VAL A 21 -1.64 -2.34 25.60
CA VAL A 21 -2.30 -1.77 26.78
C VAL A 21 -2.84 -0.38 26.41
N VAL A 22 -4.13 -0.31 26.12
CA VAL A 22 -4.82 0.95 25.79
C VAL A 22 -5.74 1.35 26.93
N LYS A 23 -5.56 2.56 27.47
CA LYS A 23 -6.50 3.15 28.42
C LYS A 23 -7.58 3.90 27.64
N ALA A 24 -8.64 3.20 27.26
CA ALA A 24 -9.74 3.75 26.46
C ALA A 24 -11.10 3.27 27.01
N ARG A 25 -12.15 4.06 26.78
CA ARG A 25 -13.53 3.61 27.04
C ARG A 25 -13.89 2.48 26.06
N PRO A 26 -14.80 1.55 26.40
CA PRO A 26 -15.13 0.41 25.54
C PRO A 26 -15.47 0.78 24.09
N ALA A 27 -16.23 1.86 23.87
CA ALA A 27 -16.55 2.36 22.53
C ALA A 27 -15.32 2.82 21.74
N GLN A 28 -14.37 3.49 22.41
CA GLN A 28 -13.12 3.94 21.79
C GLN A 28 -12.22 2.76 21.43
N LEU A 29 -12.20 1.71 22.27
CA LEU A 29 -11.47 0.49 21.96
C LEU A 29 -12.08 -0.22 20.73
N ALA A 30 -13.40 -0.32 20.65
CA ALA A 30 -14.09 -0.92 19.51
C ALA A 30 -13.80 -0.15 18.20
N GLU A 31 -13.80 1.18 18.25
CA GLU A 31 -13.43 2.03 17.11
C GLU A 31 -11.98 1.81 16.67
N LEU A 32 -11.03 1.77 17.61
CA LEU A 32 -9.62 1.51 17.31
C LEU A 32 -9.41 0.15 16.64
N VAL A 33 -10.08 -0.90 17.14
CA VAL A 33 -9.98 -2.24 16.54
C VAL A 33 -10.59 -2.25 15.13
N GLN A 34 -11.74 -1.61 14.94
CA GLN A 34 -12.38 -1.53 13.62
C GLN A 34 -11.52 -0.76 12.62
N ASN A 35 -10.97 0.39 13.02
CA ASN A 35 -10.11 1.21 12.16
C ASN A 35 -8.76 0.54 11.88
N HIS A 36 -8.27 -0.32 12.78
CA HIS A 36 -7.03 -1.06 12.55
C HIS A 36 -7.13 -2.00 11.33
N TRP A 37 -8.30 -2.62 11.09
CA TRP A 37 -8.52 -3.46 9.92
C TRP A 37 -8.37 -2.72 8.59
N SER A 38 -8.48 -1.40 8.57
CA SER A 38 -8.22 -0.60 7.36
C SER A 38 -6.76 -0.71 6.89
N VAL A 39 -5.82 -0.99 7.79
CA VAL A 39 -4.42 -1.26 7.42
C VAL A 39 -4.31 -2.59 6.68
N GLU A 40 -4.95 -3.63 7.19
CA GLU A 40 -4.93 -4.95 6.55
C GLU A 40 -5.68 -4.96 5.21
N ALA A 41 -6.73 -4.16 5.07
CA ALA A 41 -7.39 -3.95 3.79
C ALA A 41 -6.42 -3.39 2.72
N LEU A 42 -5.48 -2.51 3.11
CA LEU A 42 -4.44 -2.02 2.20
C LEU A 42 -3.41 -3.10 1.84
N HIS A 43 -3.04 -3.98 2.79
CA HIS A 43 -2.19 -5.14 2.49
C HIS A 43 -2.84 -6.05 1.45
N HIS A 44 -4.11 -6.40 1.63
CA HIS A 44 -4.85 -7.20 0.66
C HIS A 44 -4.86 -6.60 -0.76
N VAL A 45 -4.94 -5.27 -0.88
CA VAL A 45 -4.82 -4.58 -2.18
C VAL A 45 -3.42 -4.73 -2.74
N GLY A 46 -2.37 -4.55 -1.93
CA GLY A 46 -0.98 -4.75 -2.34
C GLY A 46 -0.71 -6.18 -2.84
N ASP A 47 -1.13 -7.17 -2.06
CA ASP A 47 -0.91 -8.59 -2.35
C ASP A 47 -1.68 -9.04 -3.58
N GLY A 48 -2.98 -8.73 -3.64
CA GLY A 48 -3.86 -9.16 -4.73
C GLY A 48 -3.75 -8.30 -5.99
N THR A 49 -3.97 -6.99 -5.86
CA THR A 49 -4.07 -6.09 -7.04
C THR A 49 -2.69 -5.77 -7.64
N PHE A 50 -1.69 -5.57 -6.78
CA PHE A 50 -0.32 -5.24 -7.20
C PHE A 50 0.64 -6.44 -7.20
N GLY A 51 0.15 -7.64 -6.86
CA GLY A 51 0.90 -8.89 -6.94
C GLY A 51 2.11 -8.92 -6.01
N GLU A 52 2.02 -8.30 -4.83
CA GLU A 52 3.15 -8.20 -3.91
C GLU A 52 3.73 -9.55 -3.52
N ASP A 53 2.88 -10.49 -3.11
CA ASP A 53 3.28 -11.86 -2.76
C ASP A 53 4.02 -12.59 -3.89
N THR A 54 3.61 -12.33 -5.13
CA THR A 54 4.21 -12.96 -6.32
C THR A 54 5.50 -12.29 -6.77
N SER A 55 5.88 -11.16 -6.16
CA SER A 55 7.06 -10.38 -6.53
C SER A 55 8.37 -11.11 -6.21
N ARG A 56 9.27 -11.14 -7.20
CA ARG A 56 10.63 -11.70 -7.09
C ARG A 56 11.70 -10.65 -6.74
N VAL A 57 11.31 -9.40 -6.51
CA VAL A 57 12.25 -8.33 -6.13
C VAL A 57 12.72 -8.57 -4.69
N ARG A 58 14.00 -8.91 -4.48
CA ARG A 58 14.55 -9.28 -3.16
C ARG A 58 15.88 -8.62 -2.80
N THR A 59 16.49 -7.85 -3.71
CA THR A 59 17.88 -7.38 -3.54
C THR A 59 17.95 -5.89 -3.18
N GLY A 60 18.81 -5.56 -2.22
CA GLY A 60 19.14 -4.18 -1.87
C GLY A 60 17.93 -3.36 -1.43
N THR A 61 17.83 -2.12 -1.89
CA THR A 61 16.72 -1.20 -1.57
C THR A 61 15.48 -1.41 -2.43
N ALA A 62 15.53 -2.31 -3.42
CA ALA A 62 14.47 -2.50 -4.40
C ALA A 62 13.12 -2.93 -3.80
N PRO A 63 13.03 -3.85 -2.80
CA PRO A 63 11.75 -4.20 -2.19
C PRO A 63 11.05 -2.99 -1.57
N ARG A 64 11.81 -2.15 -0.84
CA ARG A 64 11.28 -0.91 -0.25
C ARG A 64 10.84 0.09 -1.31
N ALA A 65 11.64 0.26 -2.37
CA ALA A 65 11.28 1.17 -3.46
C ALA A 65 9.98 0.76 -4.14
N VAL A 66 9.80 -0.53 -4.44
CA VAL A 66 8.58 -1.06 -5.07
C VAL A 66 7.36 -0.90 -4.15
N ALA A 67 7.50 -1.20 -2.86
CA ALA A 67 6.43 -0.99 -1.88
C ALA A 67 5.99 0.49 -1.83
N THR A 68 6.95 1.43 -1.80
CA THR A 68 6.65 2.87 -1.84
C THR A 68 5.91 3.27 -3.12
N LEU A 69 6.33 2.76 -4.29
CA LEU A 69 5.69 3.06 -5.56
C LEU A 69 4.24 2.52 -5.62
N ARG A 70 3.99 1.34 -5.06
CA ARG A 70 2.64 0.77 -4.96
C ARG A 70 1.75 1.60 -4.03
N ASN A 71 2.27 1.98 -2.87
CA ASN A 71 1.54 2.84 -1.93
C ASN A 71 1.19 4.19 -2.55
N LEU A 72 2.11 4.77 -3.34
CA LEU A 72 1.85 5.97 -4.13
C LEU A 72 0.72 5.74 -5.15
N ALA A 73 0.76 4.63 -5.89
CA ALA A 73 -0.25 4.29 -6.87
C ALA A 73 -1.64 4.10 -6.23
N VAL A 74 -1.71 3.43 -5.08
CA VAL A 74 -2.96 3.28 -4.29
C VAL A 74 -3.52 4.65 -3.90
N GLY A 75 -2.69 5.52 -3.33
CA GLY A 75 -3.10 6.87 -2.95
C GLY A 75 -3.61 7.69 -4.14
N MET A 76 -2.98 7.56 -5.30
CA MET A 76 -3.44 8.21 -6.54
C MET A 76 -4.78 7.67 -7.03
N CYS A 77 -5.00 6.35 -7.00
CA CYS A 77 -6.28 5.77 -7.36
C CYS A 77 -7.40 6.32 -6.46
N GLN A 78 -7.16 6.45 -5.15
CA GLN A 78 -8.14 6.96 -4.18
C GLN A 78 -8.60 8.41 -4.44
N THR A 79 -7.84 9.20 -5.21
CA THR A 79 -8.23 10.59 -5.54
C THR A 79 -9.41 10.72 -6.50
N GLY A 80 -9.76 9.65 -7.21
CA GLY A 80 -10.82 9.71 -8.22
C GLY A 80 -11.56 8.40 -8.47
N TRP A 81 -11.17 7.32 -7.79
CA TRP A 81 -11.76 6.00 -7.94
C TRP A 81 -12.27 5.47 -6.60
N THR A 82 -13.42 4.82 -6.62
CA THR A 82 -14.00 4.10 -5.48
C THR A 82 -13.56 2.63 -5.43
N ASN A 83 -12.96 2.12 -6.50
CA ASN A 83 -12.46 0.75 -6.61
C ASN A 83 -11.02 0.76 -7.15
N ILE A 84 -10.07 0.33 -6.31
CA ILE A 84 -8.64 0.34 -6.63
C ILE A 84 -8.28 -0.70 -7.70
N ALA A 85 -8.93 -1.87 -7.72
CA ALA A 85 -8.67 -2.88 -8.74
C ALA A 85 -9.06 -2.38 -10.14
N ALA A 86 -10.24 -1.76 -10.25
CA ALA A 86 -10.69 -1.15 -11.51
C ALA A 86 -9.76 -0.01 -11.97
N ALA A 87 -9.30 0.83 -11.04
CA ALA A 87 -8.33 1.88 -11.32
C ALA A 87 -7.00 1.30 -11.81
N ALA A 88 -6.48 0.26 -11.13
CA ALA A 88 -5.25 -0.42 -11.50
C ALA A 88 -5.35 -1.04 -12.90
N ASP A 89 -6.47 -1.68 -13.24
CA ASP A 89 -6.71 -2.23 -14.58
C ASP A 89 -6.82 -1.14 -15.66
N HIS A 90 -7.44 0.00 -15.33
CA HIS A 90 -7.48 1.16 -16.23
C HIS A 90 -6.08 1.69 -16.53
N TYR A 91 -5.24 1.92 -15.52
CA TYR A 91 -3.89 2.42 -15.71
C TYR A 91 -2.94 1.36 -16.32
N ARG A 92 -3.15 0.07 -16.03
CA ARG A 92 -2.44 -1.05 -16.67
C ARG A 92 -2.72 -1.12 -18.17
N SER A 93 -3.98 -0.97 -18.57
CA SER A 93 -4.39 -0.95 -19.98
C SER A 93 -4.06 0.37 -20.69
N ARG A 94 -3.87 1.47 -19.94
CA ARG A 94 -3.59 2.81 -20.48
C ARG A 94 -2.45 3.51 -19.71
N PRO A 95 -1.19 3.08 -19.87
CA PRO A 95 -0.06 3.63 -19.10
C PRO A 95 0.14 5.14 -19.27
N HIS A 96 -0.24 5.69 -20.42
CA HIS A 96 -0.18 7.13 -20.70
C HIS A 96 -1.09 7.96 -19.79
N HIS A 97 -2.19 7.41 -19.28
CA HIS A 97 -3.02 8.10 -18.29
C HIS A 97 -2.28 8.21 -16.94
N ALA A 98 -1.49 7.20 -16.57
CA ALA A 98 -0.71 7.23 -15.34
C ALA A 98 0.45 8.24 -15.44
N THR A 99 1.14 8.28 -16.59
CA THR A 99 2.21 9.27 -16.80
C THR A 99 1.67 10.69 -16.92
N ALA A 100 0.48 10.89 -17.51
CA ALA A 100 -0.19 12.19 -17.53
C ALA A 100 -0.58 12.66 -16.13
N MET A 101 -1.14 11.76 -15.31
CA MET A 101 -1.47 12.02 -13.91
C MET A 101 -0.23 12.44 -13.12
N LEU A 102 0.92 11.79 -13.35
CA LEU A 102 2.20 12.13 -12.73
C LEU A 102 2.91 13.33 -13.38
N ARG A 103 2.33 13.94 -14.42
CA ARG A 103 2.94 14.99 -15.25
C ARG A 103 4.32 14.60 -15.82
N LEU A 104 4.52 13.30 -16.04
CA LEU A 104 5.71 12.70 -16.65
C LEU A 104 5.62 12.65 -18.18
N THR A 105 4.59 13.26 -18.79
CA THR A 105 4.33 13.25 -20.24
C THR A 105 5.34 14.02 -21.11
N ALA A 106 6.53 14.33 -20.58
CA ALA A 106 7.61 14.92 -21.37
C ALA A 106 8.79 13.96 -21.47
N TRP A 107 8.63 12.90 -22.26
CA TRP A 107 9.79 12.15 -22.76
C TRP A 107 10.70 13.05 -23.63
N GLU A 108 10.13 14.11 -24.23
CA GLU A 108 10.81 15.09 -25.07
C GLU A 108 11.82 16.00 -24.33
N ARG A 109 11.77 16.09 -22.98
CA ARG A 109 12.68 16.95 -22.21
C ARG A 109 13.95 16.27 -21.69
N ILE A 110 14.03 14.93 -21.75
CA ILE A 110 15.14 14.17 -21.15
C ILE A 110 16.15 13.69 -22.20
N ALA A 111 15.83 13.74 -23.50
CA ALA A 111 16.81 13.45 -24.54
C ALA A 111 17.66 14.71 -24.81
N PRO A 112 18.97 14.75 -24.47
CA PRO A 112 19.86 15.71 -25.08
C PRO A 112 20.00 15.28 -26.55
N GLY A 113 19.46 16.10 -27.46
CA GLY A 113 19.68 16.08 -28.90
C GLY A 113 20.07 14.74 -29.53
N CYS A 114 19.11 13.86 -29.80
CA CYS A 114 19.27 12.90 -30.89
C CYS A 114 18.11 13.09 -31.87
N GLY A 115 18.28 14.07 -32.75
CA GLY A 115 17.39 14.25 -33.89
C GLY A 115 17.60 13.10 -34.86
N ARG A 116 16.75 12.08 -34.77
CA ARG A 116 16.33 11.17 -35.87
C ARG A 116 15.69 9.93 -35.25
N CYS A 117 14.36 9.94 -35.14
CA CYS A 117 13.49 8.77 -35.18
C CYS A 117 12.02 9.26 -35.27
N ARG A 118 11.67 9.88 -36.40
CA ARG A 118 10.28 9.91 -36.88
C ARG A 118 10.20 8.95 -38.06
N GLY A 119 9.26 8.01 -37.98
CA GLY A 119 8.96 6.98 -38.97
C GLY A 119 8.52 5.74 -38.20
N ARG A 120 7.31 5.21 -38.34
CA ARG A 120 6.28 5.34 -39.38
C ARG A 120 4.93 5.06 -38.71
#